data_AF-Q9BG68-F1
#
_entry.id   AF-Q9BG68-F1
#
_cell.length_a   1.000
_cell.length_b   1.000
_cell.length_c   1.000
_cell.angle_alpha   90.00
_cell.angle_beta   90.00
_cell.angle_gamma   90.00
#
_symmetry.space_group_name_H-M   'P 1'
#
loop_
_entity.id
_entity.type
_entity.pdbx_description
1 polymer ?
#
loop_
_entity_poly.entity_id
_entity_poly.type
_entity_poly.pdbx_seq_one_letter_code
_entity_poly.pdbx_strand_id
1 'polypeptide(L)'
;ASNPDVSDGGSLFVDILKKWREESDKTIIQSQIVSFYLKLFDNFKDNQIIQRSMDTIKEDMLGKFLNSSTSKREDFLKLIQIPVNDLQVQRKAI
;
A
#
# COMPACT_ATOMS: atom_id res chain seq x y z
N ALA A 1 10.29 11.26 -10.49
CA ALA A 1 11.19 11.20 -9.32
C ALA A 1 12.61 10.85 -9.78
N SER A 2 13.18 11.68 -10.67
CA SER A 2 14.53 11.51 -11.23
C SER A 2 15.44 12.69 -10.91
N ASN A 3 14.93 13.65 -10.13
CA ASN A 3 15.72 14.76 -9.64
C ASN A 3 16.65 14.27 -8.52
N PRO A 4 17.88 14.80 -8.40
CA PRO A 4 18.86 14.32 -7.42
C PRO A 4 18.42 14.40 -5.95
N ASP A 5 17.57 15.38 -5.63
CA ASP A 5 17.02 15.64 -4.30
C ASP A 5 16.14 14.49 -3.75
N VAL A 6 15.66 13.60 -4.62
CA VAL A 6 14.90 12.40 -4.22
C VAL A 6 15.71 11.47 -3.31
N SER A 7 17.04 11.57 -3.33
CA SER A 7 17.93 10.78 -2.45
C SER A 7 18.22 11.44 -1.10
N ASP A 8 17.83 12.71 -0.92
CA ASP A 8 18.03 13.43 0.32
C ASP A 8 17.17 12.81 1.44
N GLY A 9 17.78 12.54 2.60
CA GLY A 9 17.09 11.88 3.72
C GLY A 9 17.05 10.35 3.66
N GLY A 10 17.65 9.74 2.63
CA GLY A 10 17.79 8.29 2.50
C GLY A 10 16.56 7.59 1.92
N SER A 11 16.57 6.25 1.91
CA SER A 11 15.48 5.48 1.31
C SER A 11 14.26 5.36 2.24
N LEU A 12 13.06 5.53 1.70
CA LEU A 12 11.82 5.35 2.47
C LEU A 12 11.55 3.88 2.82
N PHE A 13 11.69 2.97 1.84
CA PHE A 13 11.28 1.57 1.99
C PHE A 13 12.40 0.56 1.72
N VAL A 14 13.36 0.89 0.87
CA VAL A 14 14.37 -0.07 0.37
C VAL A 14 15.22 -0.62 1.52
N ASP A 15 15.70 0.24 2.42
CA ASP A 15 16.52 -0.21 3.54
C ASP A 15 15.70 -0.90 4.64
N ILE A 16 14.39 -0.64 4.72
CA ILE A 16 13.48 -1.40 5.58
C ILE A 16 13.34 -2.82 5.01
N LEU A 17 13.05 -2.96 3.72
CA LEU A 17 12.87 -4.27 3.06
C LEU A 17 14.14 -5.15 3.11
N LYS A 18 15.34 -4.56 3.08
CA LYS A 18 16.60 -5.30 3.22
C LYS A 18 16.81 -5.95 4.60
N LYS A 19 16.16 -5.42 5.65
CA LYS A 19 16.34 -5.92 7.03
C LYS A 19 15.59 -7.23 7.27
N TRP A 20 14.45 -7.42 6.64
CA TRP A 20 13.56 -8.55 6.89
C TRP A 20 13.88 -9.70 5.94
N ARG A 21 14.27 -10.85 6.50
CA ARG A 21 14.66 -12.04 5.72
C ARG A 21 13.55 -13.09 5.68
N GLU A 22 12.85 -13.28 6.80
CA GLU A 22 11.75 -14.23 6.93
C GLU A 22 10.53 -13.78 6.14
N GLU A 23 9.85 -14.72 5.49
CA GLU A 23 8.74 -14.41 4.59
C GLU A 23 7.53 -13.84 5.33
N SER A 24 7.27 -14.30 6.56
CA SER A 24 6.25 -13.76 7.45
C SER A 24 6.50 -12.28 7.76
N ASP A 25 7.72 -11.94 8.19
CA ASP A 25 8.10 -10.57 8.53
C ASP A 25 8.05 -9.65 7.31
N LYS A 26 8.55 -10.14 6.17
CA LYS A 26 8.46 -9.42 4.89
C LYS A 26 7.01 -9.13 4.53
N THR A 27 6.12 -10.11 4.66
CA THR A 27 4.70 -9.97 4.32
C THR A 27 4.04 -8.89 5.18
N ILE A 28 4.35 -8.84 6.49
CA ILE A 28 3.83 -7.81 7.40
C ILE A 28 4.26 -6.41 6.94
N ILE A 29 5.53 -6.24 6.61
CA ILE A 29 6.10 -4.95 6.21
C ILE A 29 5.61 -4.53 4.82
N GLN A 30 5.57 -5.46 3.88
CA GLN A 30 5.04 -5.24 2.53
C GLN A 30 3.56 -4.85 2.57
N SER A 31 2.76 -5.44 3.47
CA SER A 31 1.37 -5.06 3.69
C SER A 31 1.22 -3.55 3.97
N GLN A 32 2.09 -3.00 4.83
CA GLN A 32 2.09 -1.57 5.13
C GLN A 32 2.53 -0.73 3.93
N ILE A 33 3.57 -1.15 3.20
CA ILE A 33 4.06 -0.44 2.01
C ILE A 33 3.00 -0.42 0.89
N VAL A 34 2.33 -1.54 0.64
CA VAL A 34 1.23 -1.62 -0.33
C VAL A 34 0.09 -0.68 0.09
N SER A 35 -0.31 -0.69 1.37
CA SER A 35 -1.36 0.21 1.87
C SER A 35 -0.98 1.69 1.71
N PHE A 36 0.30 2.04 1.89
CA PHE A 36 0.82 3.39 1.68
C PHE A 36 0.67 3.82 0.22
N TYR A 37 1.11 2.99 -0.73
CA TYR A 37 0.99 3.32 -2.15
C TYR A 37 -0.47 3.41 -2.62
N LEU A 38 -1.37 2.58 -2.08
CA LEU A 38 -2.79 2.70 -2.38
C LEU A 38 -3.36 4.05 -1.92
N LYS A 39 -3.04 4.48 -0.70
CA LYS A 39 -3.42 5.81 -0.20
C LYS A 39 -2.79 6.94 -1.02
N LEU A 40 -1.54 6.76 -1.45
CA LEU A 40 -0.87 7.73 -2.33
C LEU A 40 -1.59 7.86 -3.67
N PHE A 41 -1.95 6.75 -4.32
CA PHE A 41 -2.67 6.75 -5.59
C PHE A 41 -4.07 7.38 -5.46
N ASP A 42 -4.77 7.15 -4.35
CA ASP A 42 -6.07 7.77 -4.11
C ASP A 42 -6.01 9.30 -4.07
N ASN A 43 -4.88 9.89 -3.63
CA ASN A 43 -4.67 11.35 -3.66
C ASN A 43 -4.48 11.92 -5.08
N PHE A 44 -4.15 11.07 -6.06
CA PHE A 44 -3.91 11.48 -7.45
C PHE A 44 -4.94 10.90 -8.43
N LYS A 45 -6.02 10.27 -7.94
CA LYS A 45 -7.02 9.58 -8.77
C LYS A 45 -7.63 10.43 -9.89
N ASP A 46 -7.70 11.75 -9.70
CA ASP A 46 -8.27 12.69 -10.66
C ASP A 46 -7.22 13.23 -11.67
N ASN A 47 -5.94 12.84 -11.53
CA ASN A 47 -4.88 13.20 -12.46
C ASN A 47 -4.89 12.30 -13.70
N GLN A 48 -5.57 12.77 -14.75
CA GLN A 48 -5.73 12.05 -16.02
C GLN A 48 -4.42 11.67 -16.71
N ILE A 49 -3.33 12.44 -16.50
CA ILE A 49 -2.03 12.18 -17.15
C ILE A 49 -1.44 10.85 -16.67
N ILE A 50 -1.60 10.52 -15.39
CA ILE A 50 -0.97 9.35 -14.77
C ILE A 50 -1.97 8.26 -14.37
N GLN A 51 -3.28 8.50 -14.54
CA GLN A 51 -4.36 7.58 -14.13
C GLN A 51 -4.12 6.16 -14.64
N ARG A 52 -3.92 5.99 -15.95
CA ARG A 52 -3.71 4.66 -16.56
C ARG A 52 -2.46 3.96 -16.01
N SER A 53 -1.38 4.71 -15.79
CA SER A 53 -0.15 4.17 -15.22
C SER A 53 -0.35 3.72 -13.77
N MET A 54 -1.06 4.52 -12.97
CA MET A 54 -1.39 4.16 -11.58
C MET A 54 -2.31 2.94 -11.51
N ASP A 55 -3.33 2.85 -12.36
CA ASP A 55 -4.22 1.70 -12.41
C ASP A 55 -3.45 0.43 -12.76
N THR A 56 -2.55 0.50 -13.74
CA THR A 56 -1.69 -0.63 -14.14
C THR A 56 -0.78 -1.07 -12.98
N ILE A 57 -0.14 -0.12 -12.30
CA ILE A 57 0.74 -0.41 -11.16
C ILE A 57 -0.06 -0.98 -9.98
N LYS A 58 -1.25 -0.44 -9.71
CA LYS A 58 -2.15 -0.90 -8.65
C LYS A 58 -2.60 -2.34 -8.87
N GLU A 59 -3.01 -2.69 -10.09
CA GLU A 59 -3.41 -4.06 -10.43
C GLU A 59 -2.24 -5.04 -10.31
N ASP A 60 -1.06 -4.70 -10.85
CA ASP A 60 0.13 -5.55 -10.76
C ASP A 60 0.58 -5.75 -9.31
N MET A 61 0.59 -4.68 -8.51
CA MET A 61 0.97 -4.70 -7.10
C MET A 61 0.03 -5.58 -6.28
N LEU A 62 -1.28 -5.41 -6.41
CA LEU A 62 -2.29 -6.21 -5.70
C LEU A 62 -2.28 -7.67 -6.17
N GLY A 63 -2.14 -7.90 -7.48
CA GLY A 63 -2.04 -9.25 -8.05
C GLY A 63 -0.86 -10.02 -7.49
N LYS A 64 0.33 -9.41 -7.44
CA LYS A 64 1.54 -10.02 -6.87
C LYS A 64 1.43 -10.22 -5.36
N PHE A 65 1.03 -9.20 -4.61
CA PHE A 65 0.99 -9.26 -3.15
C PHE A 65 -0.05 -10.27 -2.63
N LEU A 66 -1.22 -10.34 -3.27
CA LEU A 66 -2.34 -11.16 -2.81
C LEU A 66 -2.50 -12.47 -3.59
N ASN A 67 -1.54 -12.79 -4.46
CA ASN A 67 -1.58 -13.97 -5.34
C ASN A 67 -2.87 -14.04 -6.17
N SER A 68 -3.31 -12.89 -6.69
CA SER A 68 -4.54 -12.73 -7.47
C SER A 68 -5.82 -13.25 -6.79
N SER A 69 -5.81 -13.39 -5.46
CA SER A 69 -6.97 -13.85 -4.70
C SER A 69 -7.98 -12.71 -4.50
N THR A 70 -9.16 -12.86 -5.08
CA THR A 70 -10.25 -11.87 -4.95
C THR A 70 -10.70 -11.67 -3.50
N SER A 71 -10.85 -12.75 -2.73
CA SER A 71 -11.27 -12.66 -1.32
C SER A 71 -10.24 -11.91 -0.48
N LYS A 72 -8.94 -12.24 -0.62
CA LYS A 72 -7.88 -11.50 0.07
C LYS A 72 -7.85 -10.03 -0.33
N ARG A 73 -8.13 -9.72 -1.60
CA ARG A 73 -8.18 -8.35 -2.12
C ARG A 73 -9.31 -7.55 -1.51
N GLU A 74 -10.52 -8.11 -1.48
CA GLU A 74 -11.67 -7.47 -0.87
C GLU A 74 -11.44 -7.22 0.63
N ASP A 75 -10.97 -8.23 1.36
CA ASP A 75 -10.67 -8.10 2.78
C ASP A 75 -9.56 -7.06 3.03
N PHE A 76 -8.47 -7.10 2.27
CA PHE A 76 -7.37 -6.15 2.40
C PHE A 76 -7.81 -4.71 2.14
N LEU A 77 -8.55 -4.46 1.05
CA LEU A 77 -9.05 -3.12 0.71
C LEU A 77 -10.04 -2.60 1.77
N LYS A 78 -10.89 -3.48 2.31
CA LYS A 78 -11.80 -3.14 3.41
C LYS A 78 -11.04 -2.74 4.66
N LEU A 79 -10.02 -3.51 5.06
CA LEU A 79 -9.22 -3.26 6.27
C LEU A 79 -8.51 -1.90 6.23
N ILE A 80 -7.89 -1.54 5.11
CA ILE A 80 -7.12 -0.28 5.02
C ILE A 80 -7.99 0.98 5.00
N GLN A 81 -9.29 0.84 4.76
CA GLN A 81 -10.27 1.93 4.69
C GLN A 81 -11.04 2.14 6.01
N ILE A 82 -10.82 1.30 7.03
CA ILE A 82 -11.54 1.41 8.30
C ILE A 82 -11.23 2.76 8.97
N PRO A 83 -12.24 3.60 9.26
CA PRO A 83 -12.04 4.87 9.94
C PRO A 83 -11.80 4.63 11.43
N VAL A 84 -10.61 4.97 11.90
CA VAL A 84 -10.22 4.79 13.31
C VAL A 84 -10.84 5.81 14.26
N ASN A 85 -11.45 6.87 13.72
CA ASN A 85 -12.11 7.94 14.47
C ASN A 85 -13.65 7.77 14.54
N ASP A 86 -14.21 6.67 14.04
CA ASP A 86 -15.64 6.37 14.12
C ASP A 86 -15.96 5.58 15.41
N LEU A 87 -16.92 6.07 16.21
CA LEU A 87 -17.27 5.46 17.50
C LEU A 87 -17.89 4.05 17.36
N GLN A 88 -18.66 3.79 16.29
CA GLN A 88 -19.25 2.48 16.05
C GLN A 88 -18.19 1.46 15.63
N VAL A 89 -17.20 1.89 14.83
CA VAL A 89 -16.03 1.08 14.50
C VAL A 89 -15.22 0.76 15.74
N GLN A 90 -14.93 1.75 16.58
CA GLN A 90 -14.20 1.55 17.84
C GLN A 90 -14.92 0.54 18.75
N ARG A 91 -16.24 0.64 18.88
CA ARG A 91 -17.05 -0.33 19.65
C ARG A 91 -16.99 -1.76 19.11
N LYS A 92 -16.78 -1.95 17.81
CA LYS A 92 -16.63 -3.28 17.18
C LYS A 92 -15.21 -3.83 17.29
N ALA A 93 -14.22 -2.97 17.51
CA ALA A 93 -12.81 -3.34 17.56
C ALA A 93 -12.34 -3.83 18.95
N ILE A 94 -13.11 -3.52 20.00
CA ILE A 94 -12.89 -3.94 21.40
C ILE A 94 -13.73 -5.18 21.69
#